data_AF-A0A2A5LZ03-F1
#
_entry.id   AF-A0A2A5LZ03-F1
#
_cell.length_a   1.000
_cell.length_b   1.000
_cell.length_c   1.000
_cell.angle_alpha   90.00
_cell.angle_beta   90.00
_cell.angle_gamma   90.00
#
_symmetry.space_group_name_H-M   'P 1'
#
loop_
_entity.id
_entity.type
_entity.pdbx_description
1 polymer ?
#
loop_
_entity_poly.entity_id
_entity_poly.type
_entity_poly.pdbx_seq_one_letter_code
_entity_poly.pdbx_strand_id
1 'polypeptide(L)'
;MVQRADINSVLSDIRSLRSQMNQNQRVEQDQSVRGRIDGPRQVDQTRETPSFGEMLGKAVNSVNEVQQNANELRTAYDMGDPNVDITRVMIAAQKSSVSFDALTQVRNRVVSAYEDIMNMPI
;
A
#
# COMPACT_ATOMS: atom_id res chain seq x y z
N MET A 1 62.78 -6.55 15.00
CA MET A 1 63.27 -5.69 13.91
C MET A 1 62.22 -5.73 12.81
N VAL A 2 61.84 -4.56 12.28
CA VAL A 2 61.07 -4.30 11.04
C VAL A 2 59.58 -4.67 11.00
N GLN A 3 58.72 -3.65 11.11
CA GLN A 3 57.46 -3.48 10.34
C GLN A 3 56.87 -2.09 10.66
N ARG A 4 57.57 -1.05 10.20
CA ARG A 4 57.04 0.34 10.15
C ARG A 4 57.00 0.87 8.70
N ALA A 5 57.29 0.01 7.73
CA ALA A 5 57.35 0.36 6.30
C ALA A 5 55.97 0.31 5.62
N ASP A 6 54.99 -0.40 6.20
CA ASP A 6 53.72 -0.71 5.53
C ASP A 6 52.68 0.42 5.56
N ILE A 7 52.81 1.42 6.44
CA ILE A 7 51.82 2.50 6.52
C ILE A 7 52.00 3.50 5.36
N ASN A 8 53.24 3.69 4.90
CA ASN A 8 53.54 4.61 3.80
C ASN A 8 53.29 3.98 2.41
N SER A 9 53.30 2.65 2.29
CA SER A 9 52.97 1.94 1.05
C SER A 9 51.46 1.98 0.78
N VAL A 10 50.61 1.77 1.79
CA VAL A 10 49.14 1.81 1.66
C VAL A 10 48.65 3.21 1.25
N LEU A 11 49.27 4.28 1.76
CA LEU A 11 48.95 5.66 1.34
C LEU A 11 49.43 5.99 -0.08
N SER A 12 50.37 5.21 -0.62
CA SER A 12 50.84 5.36 -2.00
C SER A 12 49.98 4.54 -2.96
N ASP A 13 49.48 3.39 -2.53
CA ASP A 13 48.49 2.57 -3.25
C ASP A 13 47.13 3.25 -3.38
N ILE A 14 46.66 3.97 -2.36
CA ILE A 14 45.41 4.75 -2.44
C ILE A 14 45.55 5.91 -3.45
N ARG A 15 46.75 6.49 -3.57
CA ARG A 15 47.02 7.57 -4.54
C ARG A 15 47.06 7.04 -5.97
N SER A 16 47.60 5.85 -6.20
CA SER A 16 47.60 5.23 -7.54
C SER A 16 46.19 4.77 -7.96
N LEU A 17 45.38 4.25 -7.03
CA LEU A 17 43.98 3.86 -7.31
C LEU A 17 43.09 5.07 -7.64
N ARG A 18 43.26 6.20 -6.94
CA ARG A 18 42.56 7.46 -7.27
C ARG A 18 42.97 8.02 -8.63
N SER A 19 44.24 7.88 -9.00
CA SER A 19 44.72 8.30 -10.33
C SER A 19 44.11 7.47 -11.45
N GLN A 20 43.89 6.17 -11.23
CA GLN A 20 43.27 5.28 -12.21
C GLN A 20 41.76 5.53 -12.37
N MET A 21 41.05 5.88 -11.28
CA MET A 21 39.64 6.27 -11.36
C MET A 21 39.40 7.63 -12.04
N ASN A 22 40.31 8.60 -11.88
CA ASN A 22 40.17 9.93 -12.51
C ASN A 22 40.45 9.94 -14.02
N GLN A 23 41.14 8.93 -14.57
CA GLN A 23 41.30 8.79 -16.02
C GLN A 23 40.08 8.13 -16.68
N ASN A 24 39.38 7.24 -15.99
CA ASN A 24 38.17 6.59 -16.52
C ASN A 24 36.93 7.49 -16.51
N GLN A 25 36.93 8.61 -15.77
CA GLN A 25 35.80 9.56 -15.75
C GLN A 25 35.76 10.56 -16.93
N ARG A 26 36.81 10.67 -17.76
CA ARG A 26 36.86 11.66 -18.85
C ARG A 26 36.47 11.14 -20.23
N VAL A 27 36.17 9.86 -20.39
CA VAL A 27 35.87 9.26 -21.72
C VAL A 27 34.39 8.91 -21.92
N GLU A 28 33.54 8.96 -20.88
CA GLU A 28 32.10 8.64 -21.00
C GLU A 28 31.17 9.86 -20.97
N GLN A 29 31.69 11.09 -20.88
CA GLN A 29 30.87 12.29 -20.67
C GLN A 29 30.55 13.10 -21.95
N ASP A 30 30.98 12.68 -23.14
CA ASP A 30 30.86 13.50 -24.36
C ASP A 30 29.97 12.92 -25.49
N GLN A 31 29.32 11.75 -25.34
CA GLN A 31 28.54 11.14 -26.43
C GLN A 31 27.09 10.72 -26.14
N SER A 32 26.53 11.02 -24.96
CA SER A 32 25.14 10.63 -24.64
C SER A 32 24.16 11.79 -24.38
N VAL A 33 24.59 13.05 -24.42
CA VAL A 33 23.75 14.22 -24.05
C VAL A 33 23.27 15.05 -25.26
N ARG A 34 22.97 14.43 -26.40
CA ARG A 34 22.35 15.16 -27.53
C ARG A 34 21.16 14.50 -28.20
N GLY A 35 20.59 13.44 -27.62
CA GLY A 35 19.55 12.66 -28.31
C GLY A 35 18.37 12.17 -27.49
N ARG A 36 18.22 12.53 -26.21
CA ARG A 36 17.05 12.11 -25.42
C ARG A 36 16.57 13.25 -24.53
N ILE A 37 15.81 14.14 -25.16
CA ILE A 37 14.72 14.81 -24.44
C ILE A 37 13.75 13.67 -24.12
N ASP A 38 13.93 13.06 -22.94
CA ASP A 38 12.91 12.25 -22.28
C ASP A 38 11.67 13.16 -22.21
N GLY A 39 10.71 12.93 -23.11
CA GLY A 39 9.41 13.58 -23.05
C GLY A 39 8.77 13.31 -21.68
N PRO A 40 7.76 14.09 -21.28
CA PRO A 40 7.10 13.86 -20.01
C PRO A 40 6.71 12.39 -19.93
N ARG A 41 7.29 11.68 -18.95
CA ARG A 41 6.90 10.31 -18.61
C ARG A 41 5.39 10.33 -18.47
N GLN A 42 4.71 9.81 -19.49
CA GLN A 42 3.29 9.53 -19.37
C GLN A 42 3.22 8.52 -18.23
N VAL A 43 2.64 8.98 -17.12
CA VAL A 43 2.11 8.13 -16.08
C VAL A 43 0.99 7.32 -16.72
N ASP A 44 1.37 6.34 -17.52
CA ASP A 44 0.51 5.27 -17.97
C ASP A 44 0.29 4.39 -16.74
N GLN A 45 -0.78 4.74 -16.02
CA GLN A 45 -1.51 3.91 -15.09
C GLN A 45 -2.73 4.72 -14.66
N THR A 46 -3.67 4.83 -15.59
CA THR A 46 -5.09 4.81 -15.25
C THR A 46 -5.35 3.50 -14.48
N ARG A 47 -4.93 3.42 -13.21
CA ARG A 47 -5.59 2.52 -12.28
C ARG A 47 -6.98 3.09 -12.17
N GLU A 48 -7.91 2.49 -12.91
CA GLU A 48 -9.33 2.74 -12.73
C GLU A 48 -9.61 2.55 -11.25
N THR A 49 -9.78 3.69 -10.57
CA THR A 49 -10.21 3.66 -9.19
C THR A 49 -11.63 3.11 -9.26
N PRO A 50 -11.93 1.99 -8.58
CA PRO A 50 -13.24 1.37 -8.66
C PRO A 50 -14.30 2.45 -8.40
N SER A 51 -15.37 2.41 -9.18
CA SER A 51 -16.38 3.45 -9.09
C SER A 51 -16.92 3.50 -7.67
N PHE A 52 -17.33 4.69 -7.22
CA PHE A 52 -17.85 4.85 -5.88
C PHE A 52 -19.01 3.85 -5.59
N GLY A 53 -19.90 3.63 -6.56
CA GLY A 53 -20.98 2.64 -6.46
C GLY A 53 -20.48 1.20 -6.29
N GLU A 54 -19.40 0.82 -6.96
CA GLU A 54 -18.77 -0.48 -6.75
C GLU A 54 -18.16 -0.62 -5.36
N MET A 55 -17.52 0.43 -4.84
CA MET A 55 -16.97 0.43 -3.48
C MET A 55 -18.08 0.33 -2.42
N LEU A 56 -19.18 1.07 -2.60
CA LEU A 56 -20.34 0.99 -1.71
C LEU A 56 -20.99 -0.40 -1.78
N GLY A 57 -21.21 -0.94 -2.98
CA GLY A 57 -21.75 -2.28 -3.18
C GLY A 57 -20.89 -3.35 -2.50
N LYS A 58 -19.56 -3.27 -2.66
CA LYS A 58 -18.61 -4.15 -1.97
C LYS A 58 -18.70 -4.01 -0.45
N ALA A 59 -18.82 -2.80 0.07
CA ALA A 59 -18.95 -2.57 1.52
C ALA A 59 -20.23 -3.20 2.07
N VAL A 60 -21.38 -3.00 1.40
CA VAL A 60 -22.66 -3.61 1.80
C VAL A 60 -22.60 -5.14 1.77
N ASN A 61 -22.04 -5.71 0.70
CA ASN A 61 -21.88 -7.15 0.58
C ASN A 61 -20.96 -7.71 1.68
N SER A 62 -19.86 -7.02 1.98
CA SER A 62 -18.95 -7.42 3.05
C SER A 62 -19.63 -7.43 4.43
N VAL A 63 -20.46 -6.42 4.75
CA VAL A 63 -21.23 -6.44 6.00
C VAL A 63 -22.24 -7.57 6.02
N ASN A 64 -22.90 -7.85 4.89
CA ASN A 64 -23.84 -8.96 4.77
C ASN A 64 -23.16 -10.30 5.05
N GLU A 65 -21.98 -10.55 4.46
CA GLU A 65 -21.18 -11.75 4.72
C GLU A 65 -20.81 -11.91 6.19
N VAL A 66 -20.33 -10.84 6.84
CA VAL A 66 -19.98 -10.87 8.27
C VAL A 66 -21.21 -11.15 9.14
N GLN A 67 -22.36 -10.57 8.80
CA GLN A 67 -23.62 -10.82 9.51
C GLN A 67 -24.12 -12.26 9.29
N GLN A 68 -24.02 -12.79 8.08
CA GLN A 68 -24.40 -14.17 7.76
C GLN A 68 -23.53 -15.16 8.55
N ASN A 69 -22.21 -14.95 8.56
CA ASN A 69 -21.29 -15.76 9.34
C ASN A 69 -21.60 -15.74 10.85
N ALA A 70 -21.92 -14.57 11.41
CA ALA A 70 -22.31 -14.47 12.81
C ALA A 70 -23.59 -15.25 13.11
N ASN A 71 -24.58 -15.21 12.21
CA ASN A 71 -25.83 -15.96 12.34
C ASN A 71 -25.61 -17.48 12.19
N GLU A 72 -24.75 -17.91 11.27
CA GLU A 72 -24.37 -19.31 11.11
C GLU A 72 -23.70 -19.86 12.36
N LEU A 73 -22.71 -19.14 12.89
CA LEU A 73 -22.02 -19.54 14.12
C LEU A 73 -22.97 -19.58 15.31
N ARG A 74 -23.86 -18.60 15.43
CA ARG A 74 -24.91 -18.61 16.46
C ARG A 74 -25.80 -19.84 16.34
N THR A 75 -26.28 -20.13 15.13
CA THR A 75 -27.17 -21.26 14.87
C THR A 75 -26.47 -22.58 15.17
N ALA A 76 -25.22 -22.75 14.73
CA ALA A 76 -24.43 -23.94 15.01
C ALA A 76 -24.19 -24.15 16.52
N TYR A 77 -23.93 -23.06 17.25
CA TYR A 77 -23.82 -23.10 18.71
C TYR A 77 -25.15 -23.48 19.39
N ASP A 78 -26.26 -22.88 18.97
CA ASP A 78 -27.60 -23.18 19.49
C ASP A 78 -28.01 -24.64 19.21
N MET A 79 -27.52 -25.21 18.10
CA MET A 79 -27.67 -26.63 17.75
C MET A 79 -26.72 -27.57 18.51
N GLY A 80 -25.79 -27.04 19.30
CA GLY A 80 -24.85 -27.81 20.11
C GLY A 80 -23.66 -28.37 19.32
N ASP A 81 -23.26 -27.74 18.21
CA ASP A 81 -22.07 -28.15 17.45
C ASP A 81 -20.81 -28.07 18.35
N PRO A 82 -20.13 -29.19 18.62
CA PRO A 82 -18.95 -29.21 19.49
C PRO A 82 -17.75 -28.45 18.91
N ASN A 83 -17.79 -28.10 17.61
CA ASN A 83 -16.73 -27.35 16.94
C ASN A 83 -16.90 -25.82 17.06
N VAL A 84 -18.04 -25.35 17.59
CA VAL A 84 -18.36 -23.92 17.72
C VAL A 84 -18.39 -23.53 19.20
N ASP A 85 -17.42 -22.72 19.60
CA ASP A 85 -17.34 -22.14 20.94
C ASP A 85 -18.16 -20.83 21.02
N ILE A 86 -18.81 -20.57 22.15
CA ILE A 86 -19.52 -19.31 22.45
C ILE A 86 -18.63 -18.09 22.19
N THR A 87 -17.34 -18.18 22.49
CA THR A 87 -16.35 -17.14 22.25
C THR A 87 -16.28 -16.76 20.77
N ARG A 88 -16.34 -17.74 19.86
CA ARG A 88 -16.34 -17.49 18.41
C ARG A 88 -17.62 -16.79 17.97
N VAL A 89 -18.78 -17.19 18.51
CA VAL A 89 -20.07 -16.53 18.24
C VAL A 89 -20.01 -15.07 18.69
N MET A 90 -19.52 -14.81 19.89
CA MET A 90 -19.42 -13.46 20.44
C MET A 90 -18.45 -12.58 19.63
N ILE A 91 -17.32 -13.12 19.19
CA ILE A 91 -16.37 -12.40 18.32
C ILE A 91 -17.04 -12.10 16.96
N ALA A 92 -17.73 -13.06 16.36
CA ALA A 92 -18.40 -12.86 15.09
C ALA A 92 -19.53 -11.82 15.20
N ALA A 93 -20.31 -11.85 16.27
CA ALA A 93 -21.32 -10.84 16.56
C ALA A 93 -20.71 -9.45 16.71
N GLN A 94 -19.61 -9.32 17.45
CA GLN A 94 -18.91 -8.04 17.63
C GLN A 94 -18.34 -7.52 16.30
N LYS A 95 -17.77 -8.41 15.47
CA LYS A 95 -17.32 -8.06 14.11
C LYS A 95 -18.48 -7.52 13.28
N SER A 96 -19.63 -8.19 13.28
CA SER A 96 -20.81 -7.74 12.55
C SER A 96 -21.27 -6.35 12.98
N SER A 97 -21.31 -6.08 14.30
CA SER A 97 -21.68 -4.76 14.83
C SER A 97 -20.72 -3.67 14.35
N VAL A 98 -19.41 -3.87 14.52
CA VAL A 98 -18.41 -2.86 14.13
C VAL A 98 -18.40 -2.65 12.61
N SER A 99 -18.56 -3.71 11.82
CA SER A 99 -18.68 -3.61 10.36
C SER A 99 -19.91 -2.82 9.93
N PHE A 100 -21.06 -3.00 10.60
CA PHE A 100 -22.27 -2.24 10.34
C PHE A 100 -22.13 -0.75 10.69
N ASP A 101 -21.49 -0.45 11.83
CA ASP A 101 -21.21 0.93 12.23
C ASP A 101 -20.31 1.63 11.20
N ALA A 102 -19.26 0.95 10.73
CA ALA A 102 -18.39 1.45 9.68
C ALA A 102 -19.15 1.72 8.38
N LEU A 103 -20.06 0.82 7.98
CA LEU A 103 -20.90 1.03 6.80
C LEU A 103 -21.83 2.24 6.95
N THR A 104 -22.40 2.47 8.13
CA THR A 104 -23.21 3.66 8.40
C THR A 104 -22.40 4.94 8.23
N GLN A 105 -21.13 4.95 8.65
CA GLN A 105 -20.24 6.09 8.42
C GLN A 105 -19.98 6.32 6.92
N VAL A 106 -19.74 5.25 6.16
CA VAL A 106 -19.59 5.33 4.70
C VAL A 106 -20.86 5.90 4.08
N ARG A 107 -22.04 5.37 4.41
CA ARG A 107 -23.34 5.88 3.93
C ARG A 107 -23.47 7.38 4.17
N ASN A 108 -23.18 7.84 5.39
CA ASN A 108 -23.27 9.26 5.72
C ASN A 108 -22.30 10.10 4.91
N ARG A 109 -21.04 9.65 4.75
CA ARG A 109 -20.05 10.37 3.96
C ARG A 109 -20.48 10.53 2.50
N VAL A 110 -21.20 9.56 1.98
CA VAL A 110 -21.68 9.50 0.59
C VAL A 110 -22.82 10.46 0.37
N VAL A 111 -23.79 10.47 1.28
CA VAL A 111 -24.87 11.46 1.27
C VAL A 111 -24.29 12.87 1.33
N SER A 112 -23.34 13.12 2.24
CA SER A 112 -22.68 14.42 2.34
C SER A 112 -21.90 14.78 1.07
N ALA A 113 -21.17 13.85 0.46
CA ALA A 113 -20.44 14.14 -0.78
C ALA A 113 -21.37 14.49 -1.95
N TYR A 114 -22.55 13.86 -2.01
CA TYR A 114 -23.59 14.22 -2.97
C TYR A 114 -24.16 15.61 -2.69
N GLU A 115 -24.48 15.91 -1.43
CA GLU A 115 -24.94 17.24 -0.99
C GLU A 115 -23.89 18.32 -1.29
N ASP A 116 -22.61 18.06 -1.06
CA ASP A 116 -21.49 18.97 -1.33
C ASP A 116 -21.42 19.34 -2.83
N ILE A 117 -21.59 18.36 -3.73
CA ILE A 117 -21.62 18.59 -5.18
C ILE A 117 -22.84 19.42 -5.59
N MET A 118 -24.00 19.13 -5.00
CA MET A 118 -25.25 19.84 -5.32
C MET A 118 -25.23 21.30 -4.85
N ASN A 119 -24.57 21.58 -3.73
CA ASN A 119 -24.46 22.92 -3.16
C ASN A 119 -23.25 23.72 -3.67
N MET A 120 -22.45 23.13 -4.57
CA MET A 120 -21.33 23.84 -5.19
C MET A 120 -21.89 24.92 -6.14
N PRO A 121 -21.56 26.21 -5.94
CA PRO A 121 -21.99 27.25 -6.87
C PRO A 121 -21.35 27.01 -8.24
N ILE A 122 -22.18 27.01 -9.28
CA ILE A 122 -21.75 27.02 -10.69
C ILE A 122 -21.07 28.33 -11.07
#